data_AF-A0A5S9MGY9-F1
#
_entry.id   AF-A0A5S9MGY9-F1
#
_cell.length_a   1.000
_cell.length_b   1.000
_cell.length_c   1.000
_cell.angle_alpha   90.00
_cell.angle_beta   90.00
_cell.angle_gamma   90.00
#
_symmetry.space_group_name_H-M   'P 1'
#
loop_
_entity.id
_entity.type
_entity.pdbx_description
1 polymer ?
#
loop_
_entity_poly.entity_id
_entity_poly.type
_entity_poly.pdbx_seq_one_letter_code
_entity_poly.pdbx_strand_id
1 'polypeptide(L)'
;MTPHLAAAVSNYGGLGSLASGYVQPDDLRQQIRQVKQLTSRLFQVNVFVPEPIPDVKKEDVAFWEKRLPVWPEAHRMPSEEELWDDFERKINILLEEDVPIVSFTFACPNEQTIHHLKQKRNLFNRNGDNKKRKHCF
;
A
#
# COMPACT_ATOMS: atom_id res chain seq x y z
N MET A 1 -2.23 1.26 -10.91
CA MET A 1 -2.83 2.43 -11.57
C MET A 1 -1.71 3.41 -11.88
N THR A 2 -1.66 3.99 -13.09
CA THR A 2 -0.56 4.89 -13.47
C THR A 2 -0.78 6.32 -12.94
N PRO A 3 0.28 7.13 -12.79
CA PRO A 3 0.16 8.55 -12.41
C PRO A 3 -0.77 9.35 -13.31
N HIS A 4 -0.71 9.12 -14.63
CA HIS A 4 -1.58 9.78 -15.60
C HIS A 4 -3.06 9.46 -15.37
N LEU A 5 -3.40 8.20 -15.10
CA LEU A 5 -4.77 7.81 -14.85
C LEU A 5 -5.29 8.40 -13.52
N ALA A 6 -4.47 8.36 -12.46
CA ALA A 6 -4.83 8.96 -11.18
C ALA A 6 -5.09 10.47 -11.34
N ALA A 7 -4.19 11.20 -11.99
CA ALA A 7 -4.35 12.63 -12.22
C ALA A 7 -5.57 12.95 -13.09
N ALA A 8 -5.82 12.17 -14.15
CA ALA A 8 -6.99 12.34 -14.99
C ALA A 8 -8.29 12.21 -14.18
N VAL A 9 -8.45 11.13 -13.39
CA VAL A 9 -9.63 10.94 -12.54
C VAL A 9 -9.84 12.11 -11.59
N SER A 10 -8.77 12.58 -10.93
CA SER A 10 -8.82 13.76 -10.06
C SER A 10 -9.25 15.03 -10.82
N ASN A 11 -8.71 15.25 -12.02
CA ASN A 11 -9.07 16.37 -12.91
C ASN A 11 -10.51 16.32 -13.42
N TYR A 12 -11.19 15.16 -13.39
CA TYR A 12 -12.62 15.03 -13.68
C TYR A 12 -13.51 15.03 -12.44
N GLY A 13 -12.95 15.30 -11.25
CA GLY A 13 -13.70 15.43 -9.99
C GLY A 13 -13.89 14.12 -9.23
N GLY A 14 -13.32 13.02 -9.72
CA GLY A 14 -13.20 11.78 -8.96
C GLY A 14 -12.01 11.80 -8.00
N LEU A 15 -11.79 10.69 -7.30
CA LEU A 15 -10.62 10.48 -6.46
C LEU A 15 -9.63 9.54 -7.16
N GLY A 16 -8.62 10.09 -7.83
CA GLY A 16 -7.52 9.30 -8.39
C GLY A 16 -6.77 8.53 -7.31
N SER A 17 -6.24 7.34 -7.63
CA SER A 17 -5.56 6.48 -6.65
C SER A 17 -4.29 5.86 -7.22
N LEU A 18 -3.17 6.03 -6.53
CA LEU A 18 -1.98 5.20 -6.74
C LEU A 18 -2.07 3.95 -5.85
N ALA A 19 -1.70 2.80 -6.40
CA ALA A 19 -1.59 1.55 -5.65
C ALA A 19 -0.11 1.26 -5.42
N SER A 20 0.34 1.23 -4.16
CA SER A 20 1.75 1.04 -3.82
C SER A 20 2.12 -0.39 -3.42
N GLY A 21 1.15 -1.30 -3.36
CA GLY A 21 1.33 -2.64 -2.79
C GLY A 21 2.55 -3.41 -3.28
N TYR A 22 2.86 -3.35 -4.59
CA TYR A 22 4.02 -4.01 -5.20
C TYR A 22 5.02 -3.02 -5.81
N VAL A 23 4.87 -1.73 -5.52
CA VAL A 23 5.73 -0.67 -6.04
C VAL A 23 6.87 -0.45 -5.05
N GLN A 24 8.12 -0.41 -5.52
CA GLN A 24 9.26 -0.11 -4.66
C GLN A 24 9.15 1.32 -4.09
N PRO A 25 9.67 1.60 -2.88
CA PRO A 25 9.53 2.91 -2.26
C PRO A 25 10.00 4.08 -3.15
N ASP A 26 11.14 3.95 -3.82
CA ASP A 26 11.67 5.03 -4.66
C ASP A 26 10.80 5.30 -5.89
N ASP A 27 10.26 4.25 -6.51
CA ASP A 27 9.29 4.37 -7.61
C ASP A 27 7.99 5.01 -7.13
N LEU A 28 7.52 4.68 -5.93
CA LEU A 28 6.34 5.30 -5.35
C LEU A 28 6.54 6.81 -5.20
N ARG A 29 7.69 7.25 -4.68
CA ARG A 29 8.01 8.67 -4.56
C ARG A 29 7.97 9.37 -5.93
N GLN A 30 8.55 8.76 -6.95
CA GLN A 30 8.52 9.30 -8.31
C GLN A 30 7.09 9.39 -8.85
N GLN A 31 6.28 8.35 -8.66
CA GLN A 31 4.89 8.32 -9.09
C GLN A 31 4.04 9.41 -8.40
N ILE A 32 4.23 9.61 -7.09
CA ILE A 32 3.55 10.68 -6.33
C ILE A 32 3.89 12.05 -6.91
N ARG A 33 5.18 12.31 -7.16
CA ARG A 33 5.65 13.58 -7.74
C ARG A 33 5.09 13.79 -9.14
N GLN A 34 5.00 12.74 -9.96
CA GLN A 34 4.37 12.82 -11.28
C GLN A 34 2.88 13.17 -11.18
N VAL A 35 2.11 12.56 -10.25
CA VAL A 35 0.70 12.94 -10.05
C VAL A 35 0.58 14.42 -9.68
N LYS A 36 1.40 14.89 -8.73
CA LYS A 36 1.41 16.30 -8.31
C LYS A 36 1.78 17.29 -9.41
N GLN A 37 2.57 16.87 -10.40
CA GLN A 37 2.86 17.69 -11.59
C GLN A 37 1.67 17.74 -12.56
N LEU A 38 0.86 16.68 -12.61
CA LEU A 38 -0.27 16.54 -13.55
C LEU A 38 -1.60 17.07 -12.99
N THR A 39 -1.73 17.24 -11.68
CA THR A 39 -2.93 17.77 -11.04
C THR A 39 -2.64 18.46 -9.72
N SER A 40 -3.37 19.54 -9.44
CA SER A 40 -3.45 20.18 -8.12
C SER A 40 -4.64 19.67 -7.27
N ARG A 41 -5.45 18.76 -7.81
CA ARG A 41 -6.60 18.17 -7.10
C ARG A 41 -6.18 16.99 -6.23
N LEU A 42 -7.04 16.66 -5.28
CA LEU A 42 -6.80 15.56 -4.35
C LEU A 42 -6.67 14.22 -5.08
N PHE A 43 -5.73 13.40 -4.62
CA PHE A 43 -5.57 12.01 -5.00
C PHE A 43 -5.26 11.20 -3.73
N GLN A 44 -5.41 9.88 -3.81
CA GLN A 44 -5.05 9.00 -2.71
C GLN A 44 -3.88 8.08 -3.07
N VAL A 45 -3.20 7.56 -2.04
CA VAL A 45 -2.30 6.41 -2.18
C VAL A 45 -2.81 5.27 -1.31
N ASN A 46 -2.95 4.09 -1.91
CA ASN A 46 -3.29 2.86 -1.22
C ASN A 46 -2.01 2.09 -0.85
N VAL A 47 -1.88 1.70 0.42
CA VAL A 47 -0.75 0.97 1.00
C VAL A 47 -1.21 -0.36 1.59
N PHE A 48 -0.43 -1.41 1.39
CA PHE A 48 -0.64 -2.71 2.02
C PHE A 48 -0.02 -2.70 3.41
N VAL A 49 -0.80 -3.04 4.43
CA VAL A 49 -0.28 -3.21 5.79
C VAL A 49 0.14 -4.67 5.95
N PRO A 50 1.40 -4.97 6.30
CA PRO A 50 1.85 -6.33 6.52
C PRO A 50 1.02 -7.03 7.61
N GLU A 51 0.76 -8.32 7.42
CA GLU A 51 0.22 -9.21 8.43
C GLU A 51 1.24 -10.31 8.71
N PRO A 52 1.21 -10.93 9.91
CA PRO A 52 2.08 -12.07 10.21
C PRO A 52 1.94 -13.16 9.15
N ILE A 53 3.07 -13.65 8.65
CA ILE A 53 3.14 -14.77 7.73
C ILE A 53 2.94 -16.03 8.57
N PRO A 54 1.86 -16.81 8.34
CA PRO A 54 1.64 -18.03 9.09
C PRO A 54 2.74 -19.05 8.78
N ASP A 55 3.04 -19.91 9.75
CA ASP A 55 3.89 -21.08 9.50
C ASP A 55 3.22 -22.00 8.47
N VAL A 56 3.73 -21.99 7.24
CA VAL A 56 3.25 -22.84 6.14
C VAL A 56 4.03 -24.14 6.14
N LYS A 57 3.33 -25.28 6.22
CA LYS A 57 3.99 -26.58 6.12
C LYS A 57 4.28 -26.92 4.66
N LYS A 58 5.37 -27.64 4.40
CA LYS A 58 5.73 -28.06 3.03
C LYS A 58 4.63 -28.88 2.38
N GLU A 59 3.91 -29.69 3.16
CA GLU A 59 2.84 -30.54 2.64
C GLU A 59 1.66 -29.72 2.08
N ASP A 60 1.42 -28.52 2.63
CA ASP A 60 0.33 -27.63 2.22
C ASP A 60 0.59 -27.01 0.83
N VAL A 61 1.87 -26.87 0.45
CA VAL A 61 2.28 -26.28 -0.83
C VAL A 61 2.74 -27.30 -1.86
N ALA A 62 3.16 -28.51 -1.44
CA ALA A 62 3.68 -29.57 -2.31
C ALA A 62 2.74 -29.97 -3.46
N PHE A 63 1.42 -29.82 -3.27
CA PHE A 63 0.43 -30.03 -4.31
C PHE A 63 0.63 -29.08 -5.51
N TRP A 64 0.98 -27.83 -5.23
CA TRP A 64 1.19 -26.76 -6.21
C TRP A 64 2.59 -26.81 -6.81
N GLU A 65 3.62 -27.12 -6.01
CA GLU A 65 5.01 -27.23 -6.50
C GLU A 65 5.13 -28.22 -7.67
N LYS A 66 4.41 -29.35 -7.60
CA LYS A 66 4.41 -30.38 -8.65
C LYS A 66 3.62 -30.01 -9.90
N ARG A 67 2.72 -29.03 -9.81
CA ARG A 67 1.78 -28.66 -10.88
C ARG A 67 2.12 -27.35 -11.56
N LEU A 68 2.95 -26.51 -10.95
CA LEU A 68 3.43 -25.27 -11.51
C LEU A 68 4.81 -25.51 -12.13
N PRO A 69 4.94 -25.58 -13.47
CA PRO A 69 6.21 -25.86 -14.13
C PRO A 69 7.29 -24.82 -13.80
N VAL A 70 6.86 -23.60 -13.49
CA VAL A 70 7.71 -22.44 -13.16
C VAL A 70 8.07 -22.37 -11.67
N TRP A 71 7.65 -23.32 -10.83
CA TRP A 71 7.96 -23.30 -9.40
C TRP A 71 9.46 -23.17 -9.10
N PRO A 72 10.39 -23.86 -9.80
CA PRO A 72 11.82 -23.71 -9.55
C PRO A 72 12.36 -22.30 -9.87
N GLU A 73 11.65 -21.52 -10.68
CA GLU A 73 11.99 -20.14 -11.07
C GLU A 73 11.22 -19.10 -10.24
N ALA A 74 10.37 -19.54 -9.30
CA ALA A 74 9.60 -18.64 -8.47
C ALA A 74 10.52 -17.78 -7.60
N HIS A 75 10.20 -16.49 -7.52
CA HIS A 75 10.92 -15.58 -6.66
C HIS A 75 10.69 -15.97 -5.19
N ARG A 76 11.73 -15.83 -4.38
CA ARG A 76 11.61 -15.91 -2.93
C ARG A 76 10.54 -14.91 -2.47
N MET A 77 9.67 -15.37 -1.56
CA MET A 77 8.78 -14.47 -0.82
C MET A 77 9.59 -13.63 0.17
N PRO A 78 9.29 -12.32 0.30
CA PRO A 78 9.94 -11.48 1.30
C PRO A 78 9.68 -12.00 2.72
N SER A 79 10.62 -11.78 3.63
CA SER A 79 10.40 -12.00 5.06
C SER A 79 9.41 -10.98 5.63
N GLU A 80 8.86 -11.27 6.80
CA GLU A 80 8.05 -10.29 7.54
C GLU A 80 8.80 -8.97 7.76
N GLU A 81 10.09 -9.05 8.11
CA GLU A 81 10.95 -7.88 8.31
C GLU A 81 11.06 -7.03 7.04
N GLU A 82 11.28 -7.65 5.87
CA GLU A 82 11.32 -6.94 4.58
C GLU A 82 9.98 -6.27 4.25
N LEU A 83 8.85 -6.93 4.58
CA LEU A 83 7.51 -6.36 4.38
C LEU A 83 7.26 -5.15 5.30
N TRP A 84 7.71 -5.23 6.56
CA TRP A 84 7.59 -4.11 7.51
C TRP A 84 8.51 -2.94 7.15
N ASP A 85 9.75 -3.18 6.72
CA ASP A 85 10.65 -2.12 6.22
C ASP A 85 10.04 -1.40 5.01
N ASP A 86 9.54 -2.15 4.02
CA ASP A 86 8.87 -1.58 2.86
C ASP A 86 7.65 -0.72 3.26
N PHE A 87 6.82 -1.22 4.19
CA PHE A 87 5.69 -0.48 4.73
C PHE A 87 6.12 0.84 5.38
N GLU A 88 7.08 0.80 6.31
CA GLU A 88 7.55 1.99 7.03
C GLU A 88 8.16 3.03 6.08
N ARG A 89 8.97 2.59 5.12
CA ARG A 89 9.55 3.47 4.10
C ARG A 89 8.47 4.14 3.25
N LYS A 90 7.44 3.40 2.86
CA LYS A 90 6.29 3.98 2.13
C LYS A 90 5.56 5.01 2.97
N ILE A 91 5.30 4.75 4.25
CA ILE A 91 4.66 5.72 5.15
C ILE A 91 5.49 7.00 5.28
N ASN A 92 6.80 6.89 5.45
CA ASN A 92 7.69 8.05 5.51
C ASN A 92 7.62 8.89 4.23
N ILE A 93 7.62 8.24 3.06
CA ILE A 93 7.44 8.93 1.77
C ILE A 93 6.10 9.65 1.70
N LEU A 94 5.00 9.02 2.15
CA LEU A 94 3.68 9.67 2.14
C LEU A 94 3.61 10.90 3.05
N LEU A 95 4.31 10.87 4.18
CA LEU A 95 4.43 11.99 5.12
C LEU A 95 5.30 13.11 4.56
N GLU A 96 6.46 12.78 3.98
CA GLU A 96 7.39 13.75 3.37
C GLU A 96 6.78 14.42 2.13
N GLU A 97 6.05 13.65 1.33
CA GLU A 97 5.36 14.15 0.14
C GLU A 97 3.95 14.63 0.47
N ASP A 98 3.58 14.89 1.73
CA ASP A 98 2.28 15.47 2.14
C ASP A 98 1.08 14.92 1.33
N VAL A 99 0.97 13.60 1.21
CA VAL A 99 -0.08 12.97 0.40
C VAL A 99 -1.44 13.16 1.09
N PRO A 100 -2.46 13.73 0.42
CA PRO A 100 -3.64 14.23 1.13
C PRO A 100 -4.59 13.13 1.61
N ILE A 101 -4.60 11.96 0.97
CA ILE A 101 -5.49 10.86 1.31
C ILE A 101 -4.71 9.55 1.27
N VAL A 102 -4.78 8.76 2.34
CA VAL A 102 -4.11 7.46 2.43
C VAL A 102 -5.13 6.39 2.73
N SER A 103 -5.10 5.29 1.98
CA SER A 103 -5.92 4.12 2.25
C SER A 103 -5.07 2.90 2.54
N PHE A 104 -5.66 1.97 3.30
CA PHE A 104 -4.98 0.76 3.73
C PHE A 104 -5.74 -0.49 3.28
N THR A 105 -4.97 -1.54 2.99
CA THR A 105 -5.46 -2.88 2.65
C THR A 105 -4.83 -3.93 3.55
N PHE A 106 -5.52 -5.06 3.72
CA PHE A 106 -5.23 -6.21 4.58
C PHE A 106 -5.40 -5.95 6.09
N ALA A 107 -4.72 -4.94 6.63
CA ALA A 107 -4.81 -4.63 8.05
C ALA A 107 -4.95 -3.12 8.31
N CYS A 108 -4.94 -2.77 9.60
CA CYS A 108 -4.84 -1.39 10.05
C CYS A 108 -3.42 -1.15 10.57
N PRO A 109 -2.79 -0.02 10.22
CA PRO A 109 -1.46 0.30 10.75
C PRO A 109 -1.51 0.57 12.25
N ASN A 110 -0.34 0.59 12.89
CA ASN A 110 -0.24 0.88 14.32
C ASN A 110 -0.72 2.31 14.66
N GLU A 111 -1.06 2.55 15.93
CA GLU A 111 -1.60 3.83 16.38
C GLU A 111 -0.65 5.01 16.12
N GLN A 112 0.67 4.78 16.20
CA GLN A 112 1.67 5.82 15.96
C GLN A 112 1.62 6.31 14.50
N THR A 113 1.56 5.39 13.53
CA THR A 113 1.41 5.70 12.11
C THR A 113 0.11 6.48 11.85
N ILE A 114 -1.01 6.03 12.43
CA ILE A 114 -2.30 6.72 12.28
C ILE A 114 -2.20 8.14 12.84
N HIS A 115 -1.61 8.30 14.02
CA HIS A 115 -1.45 9.60 14.68
C HIS A 115 -0.63 10.56 13.82
N HIS A 116 0.52 10.13 13.30
CA HIS A 116 1.36 10.97 12.41
C HIS A 116 0.63 11.39 11.13
N LEU A 117 -0.09 10.46 10.49
CA LEU A 117 -0.88 10.76 9.30
C LEU A 117 -2.05 11.72 9.59
N LYS A 118 -2.71 11.58 10.75
CA LYS A 118 -3.78 12.50 11.19
C LYS A 118 -3.26 13.91 11.47
N GLN A 119 -2.08 14.06 12.07
CA GLN A 119 -1.47 15.36 12.34
C GLN A 119 -1.21 16.17 11.06
N LYS A 120 -0.90 15.49 9.95
CA LYS A 120 -0.73 16.10 8.62
C LYS A 120 -2.04 16.36 7.87
N ARG A 121 -3.21 16.06 8.47
CA ARG A 121 -4.56 16.19 7.90
C ARG A 121 -4.87 15.22 6.74
N ASN A 122 -4.25 14.04 6.73
CA ASN A 122 -4.52 13.05 5.69
C ASN A 122 -5.88 12.36 5.97
N LEU A 123 -6.77 12.29 4.97
CA LEU A 123 -8.05 11.57 5.08
C LEU A 123 -7.87 10.06 4.88
N PHE A 124 -8.62 9.25 5.63
CA PHE A 124 -8.52 7.78 5.61
C PHE A 124 -9.68 7.13 4.87
N ASN A 125 -9.38 6.12 4.04
CA ASN A 125 -10.38 5.20 3.49
C ASN A 125 -9.92 3.74 3.70
N ARG A 126 -10.81 2.83 4.07
CA ARG A 126 -10.48 1.40 4.30
C ARG A 126 -11.24 0.51 3.32
N ASN A 127 -10.53 -0.37 2.62
CA ASN A 127 -11.10 -1.45 1.83
C ASN A 127 -10.86 -2.79 2.55
N GLY A 128 -11.86 -3.35 3.25
CA GLY A 128 -11.75 -4.65 3.97
C GLY A 128 -12.77 -4.90 5.10
N ASP A 129 -12.79 -6.12 5.63
CA ASP A 129 -13.88 -6.79 6.41
C ASP A 129 -14.22 -6.21 7.82
N ASN A 130 -15.48 -6.38 8.24
CA ASN A 130 -16.22 -5.59 9.24
C ASN A 130 -15.79 -5.74 10.72
N LYS A 131 -14.99 -6.74 11.09
CA LYS A 131 -14.78 -7.11 12.49
C LYS A 131 -13.78 -6.24 13.28
N LYS A 132 -12.88 -5.50 12.61
CA LYS A 132 -11.81 -4.69 13.26
C LYS A 132 -12.01 -3.16 13.16
N ARG A 133 -13.25 -2.66 13.05
CA ARG A 133 -13.54 -1.24 12.73
C ARG A 133 -13.27 -0.22 13.84
N LYS A 134 -13.12 -0.60 15.11
CA LYS A 134 -13.27 0.34 16.24
C LYS A 134 -12.02 1.14 16.66
N HIS A 135 -10.82 0.81 16.19
CA HIS A 135 -9.57 1.37 16.75
C HIS A 135 -8.78 2.29 15.80
N CYS A 136 -9.25 2.50 14.57
CA CYS A 136 -8.50 3.27 13.56
C CYS A 136 -9.11 4.64 13.23
N PHE A 137 -10.27 4.96 13.80
CA PHE A 137 -10.99 6.23 13.63
C PHE A 137 -10.94 7.04 14.90
#